data_AF-A0A644V4R8-F1
#
_entry.id   AF-A0A644V4R8-F1
#
_cell.length_a   1.000
_cell.length_b   1.000
_cell.length_c   1.000
_cell.angle_alpha   90.00
_cell.angle_beta   90.00
_cell.angle_gamma   90.00
#
_symmetry.space_group_name_H-M   'P 1'
#
loop_
_entity.id
_entity.type
_entity.pdbx_description
1 polymer ?
#
loop_
_entity_poly.entity_id
_entity_poly.type
_entity_poly.pdbx_seq_one_letter_code
_entity_poly.pdbx_strand_id
1 'polypeptide(L)'
;MKKIVVFGRGKIVPAKECKPQDYQSLFMHEADITARSGKTAYISKEHHERITKIVQVIGKNEVSLFSYIYNVLEHHFDTFQEDITELYESNLERKVF
;
A
#
# COMPACT_ATOMS: atom_id res chain seq x y z
N MET A 1 -15.49 -47.92 -0.63
CA MET A 1 -15.87 -46.55 -0.23
C MET A 1 -14.62 -45.82 0.27
N LYS A 2 -14.55 -44.51 0.02
CA LYS A 2 -13.34 -43.74 -0.30
C LYS A 2 -12.26 -43.70 0.81
N LYS A 3 -11.00 -43.88 0.39
CA LYS A 3 -9.79 -43.57 1.18
C LYS A 3 -9.71 -42.05 1.37
N ILE A 4 -9.56 -41.60 2.61
CA ILE A 4 -9.28 -40.20 2.94
C ILE A 4 -7.78 -39.99 2.77
N VAL A 5 -7.41 -39.12 1.82
CA VAL A 5 -6.05 -38.63 1.66
C VAL A 5 -5.87 -37.47 2.64
N VAL A 6 -4.96 -37.64 3.60
CA VAL A 6 -4.54 -36.59 4.53
C VAL A 6 -3.40 -35.81 3.85
N PHE A 7 -3.61 -34.52 3.59
CA PHE A 7 -2.55 -33.61 3.14
C PHE A 7 -2.59 -32.33 3.96
N GLY A 8 -1.45 -32.00 4.58
CA GLY A 8 -1.07 -30.64 4.99
C GLY A 8 -1.69 -30.11 6.28
N ARG A 9 -0.88 -30.05 7.34
CA ARG A 9 -1.10 -29.14 8.49
C ARG A 9 -0.89 -27.70 8.02
N GLY A 10 -1.87 -27.12 7.33
CA GLY A 10 -1.95 -25.67 7.19
C GLY A 10 -2.35 -25.07 8.54
N LYS A 11 -1.52 -24.20 9.10
CA LYS A 11 -1.93 -23.38 10.25
C LYS A 11 -3.17 -22.60 9.80
N ILE A 12 -4.31 -22.84 10.46
CA ILE A 12 -5.47 -21.98 10.36
C ILE A 12 -5.10 -20.72 11.16
N VAL A 13 -4.51 -19.74 10.49
CA VAL A 13 -4.43 -18.39 11.06
C VAL A 13 -5.87 -17.91 11.20
N PRO A 14 -6.31 -17.47 12.41
CA PRO A 14 -7.61 -16.87 12.54
C PRO A 14 -7.66 -15.73 11.54
N ALA A 15 -8.68 -15.71 10.68
CA ALA A 15 -8.96 -14.56 9.83
C ALA A 15 -8.99 -13.36 10.79
N LYS A 16 -7.94 -12.53 10.73
CA LYS A 16 -7.86 -11.31 11.51
C LYS A 16 -9.14 -10.58 11.18
N GLU A 17 -10.02 -10.38 12.16
CA GLU A 17 -11.18 -9.52 11.97
C GLU A 17 -10.60 -8.19 11.50
N CYS A 18 -10.65 -7.94 10.20
CA CYS A 18 -10.32 -6.66 9.62
C CYS A 18 -11.46 -5.74 10.09
N LYS A 19 -11.34 -5.27 11.34
CA LYS A 19 -11.83 -3.94 11.66
C LYS A 19 -11.33 -3.09 10.50
N PRO A 20 -12.22 -2.42 9.75
CA PRO A 20 -11.80 -1.57 8.66
C PRO A 20 -10.72 -0.68 9.25
N GLN A 21 -9.48 -0.84 8.79
CA GLN A 21 -8.39 -0.01 9.26
C GLN A 21 -8.87 1.42 9.03
N ASP A 22 -8.83 2.23 10.07
CA ASP A 22 -9.40 3.56 9.99
C ASP A 22 -8.64 4.33 8.92
N TYR A 23 -9.33 4.65 7.83
CA TYR A 23 -8.76 5.30 6.66
C TYR A 23 -8.05 6.60 7.06
N GLN A 24 -8.60 7.33 8.05
CA GLN A 24 -7.95 8.53 8.55
C GLN A 24 -6.63 8.21 9.24
N SER A 25 -6.61 7.21 10.13
CA SER A 25 -5.37 6.78 10.79
C SER A 25 -4.27 6.35 9.81
N LEU A 26 -4.64 5.74 8.68
CA LEU A 26 -3.68 5.25 7.69
C LEU A 26 -3.14 6.33 6.76
N PHE A 27 -3.96 7.32 6.39
CA PHE A 27 -3.62 8.21 5.28
C PHE A 27 -3.68 9.71 5.62
N MET A 28 -4.33 10.09 6.72
CA MET A 28 -4.55 11.48 7.11
C MET A 28 -3.59 11.92 8.23
N HIS A 29 -2.29 11.77 8.00
CA HIS A 29 -1.26 12.32 8.88
C HIS A 29 -0.10 12.92 8.07
N GLU A 30 0.62 13.85 8.67
CA GLU A 30 1.85 14.36 8.08
C GLU A 30 2.94 13.27 8.07
N ALA A 31 3.76 13.28 7.03
CA ALA A 31 4.89 12.36 6.91
C ALA A 31 6.08 12.91 7.70
N ASP A 32 6.86 12.02 8.32
CA ASP A 32 8.07 12.40 9.09
C ASP A 32 9.22 12.89 8.19
N ILE A 33 9.05 12.83 6.87
CA ILE A 33 10.01 13.30 5.88
C ILE A 33 9.54 14.58 5.19
N THR A 34 10.49 15.42 4.83
CA THR A 34 10.18 16.67 4.11
C THR A 34 10.08 16.44 2.61
N ALA A 35 9.08 17.03 1.94
CA ALA A 35 8.93 16.91 0.48
C ALA A 35 10.20 17.28 -0.32
N ARG A 36 11.01 18.22 0.18
CA ARG A 36 12.27 18.66 -0.46
C ARG A 36 13.35 17.57 -0.58
N SER A 37 13.29 16.51 0.23
CA SER A 37 14.20 15.36 0.11
C SER A 37 13.67 14.29 -0.84
N GLY A 38 12.44 14.45 -1.34
CA GLY A 38 11.84 13.56 -2.31
C GLY A 38 12.32 13.80 -3.74
N LYS A 39 11.85 12.95 -4.64
CA LYS A 39 11.96 13.13 -6.09
C LYS A 39 10.60 13.50 -6.65
N THR A 40 10.59 14.26 -7.75
CA THR A 40 9.35 14.60 -8.44
C THR A 40 8.88 13.44 -9.32
N ALA A 41 7.60 13.11 -9.24
CA ALA A 41 6.92 12.18 -10.14
C ALA A 41 5.66 12.86 -10.67
N TYR A 42 5.35 12.65 -11.95
CA TYR A 42 4.13 13.16 -12.54
C TYR A 42 2.94 12.29 -12.12
N ILE A 43 1.85 12.94 -11.74
CA ILE A 43 0.54 12.31 -11.58
C ILE A 43 -0.42 12.92 -12.62
N SER A 44 -1.41 12.14 -13.06
CA SER A 44 -2.40 12.66 -13.99
C SER A 44 -3.14 13.85 -13.36
N LYS A 45 -3.59 14.80 -14.20
CA LYS A 45 -4.36 15.96 -13.73
C LYS A 45 -5.59 15.54 -12.93
N GLU A 46 -6.30 14.51 -13.39
CA GLU A 46 -7.48 13.97 -12.71
C GLU A 46 -7.14 13.42 -11.31
N HIS A 47 -6.05 12.66 -11.19
CA HIS A 47 -5.61 12.15 -9.88
C HIS A 47 -5.18 13.29 -8.96
N HIS A 48 -4.45 14.28 -9.48
CA HIS A 48 -4.07 15.46 -8.70
C HIS A 48 -5.32 16.17 -8.13
N GLU A 49 -6.31 16.48 -8.97
CA GLU A 49 -7.56 17.14 -8.53
C GLU A 49 -8.33 16.31 -7.49
N ARG A 50 -8.39 14.99 -7.69
CA ARG A 50 -9.04 14.07 -6.76
C ARG A 50 -8.34 14.04 -5.41
N ILE A 51 -7.01 13.91 -5.40
CA ILE A 51 -6.22 13.87 -4.16
C ILE A 51 -6.31 15.21 -3.43
N THR A 52 -6.22 16.34 -4.15
CA THR A 52 -6.41 17.67 -3.57
C THR A 52 -7.75 17.77 -2.83
N LYS A 53 -8.85 17.29 -3.43
CA LYS A 53 -10.16 17.30 -2.76
C LYS A 53 -10.18 16.44 -1.50
N ILE A 54 -9.52 15.27 -1.53
CA ILE A 54 -9.43 14.37 -0.36
C ILE A 54 -8.74 15.09 0.81
N VAL A 55 -7.54 15.64 0.58
CA VAL A 55 -6.77 16.29 1.66
C VAL A 55 -7.45 17.56 2.18
N GLN A 56 -8.15 18.30 1.31
CA GLN A 56 -8.88 19.52 1.71
C GLN A 56 -10.12 19.20 2.53
N VAL A 57 -10.93 18.21 2.11
CA VAL A 57 -12.23 17.92 2.73
C VAL A 57 -12.10 17.00 3.94
N ILE A 58 -11.32 15.92 3.81
CA ILE A 58 -11.16 14.90 4.86
C ILE A 58 -10.01 15.28 5.79
N GLY A 59 -8.87 15.67 5.22
CA GLY A 59 -7.69 16.10 5.97
C GLY A 59 -7.77 17.52 6.51
N LYS A 60 -8.85 18.26 6.23
CA LYS A 60 -9.09 19.64 6.72
C LYS A 60 -7.94 20.62 6.46
N ASN A 61 -7.14 20.40 5.40
CA ASN A 61 -5.90 21.12 5.11
C ASN A 61 -4.78 20.96 6.15
N GLU A 62 -4.88 19.99 7.06
CA GLU A 62 -3.84 19.65 8.04
C GLU A 62 -2.84 18.63 7.50
N VAL A 63 -3.12 18.06 6.33
CA VAL A 63 -2.28 17.07 5.65
C VAL A 63 -1.93 17.58 4.26
N SER A 64 -0.64 17.61 3.94
CA SER A 64 -0.16 18.01 2.63
C SER A 64 -0.46 16.96 1.55
N LEU A 65 -0.52 17.41 0.29
CA LEU A 65 -0.65 16.52 -0.87
C LEU A 65 0.48 15.48 -0.89
N PHE A 66 1.70 15.90 -0.56
CA PHE A 66 2.87 15.04 -0.48
C PHE A 66 2.69 13.96 0.58
N SER A 67 2.31 14.35 1.80
CA SER A 67 2.17 13.42 2.93
C SER A 67 1.09 12.39 2.66
N TYR A 68 -0.05 12.79 2.08
CA TYR A 68 -1.06 11.82 1.66
C TYR A 68 -0.54 10.81 0.63
N ILE A 69 0.15 11.27 -0.42
CA ILE A 69 0.72 10.37 -1.44
C ILE A 69 1.77 9.45 -0.81
N TYR A 70 2.61 9.98 0.08
CA TYR A 70 3.60 9.21 0.81
C TYR A 70 2.95 8.08 1.62
N ASN A 71 1.93 8.39 2.44
CA ASN A 71 1.24 7.41 3.27
C ASN A 71 0.56 6.31 2.43
N VAL A 72 -0.04 6.69 1.29
CA VAL A 72 -0.62 5.72 0.34
C VAL A 72 0.45 4.78 -0.21
N LEU A 73 1.63 5.29 -0.54
CA LEU A 73 2.75 4.49 -1.05
C LEU A 73 3.33 3.58 0.03
N GLU A 74 3.58 4.08 1.24
CA GLU A 74 4.08 3.26 2.36
C GLU A 74 3.12 2.11 2.65
N HIS A 75 1.83 2.39 2.79
CA HIS A 75 0.84 1.34 3.00
C HIS A 75 0.79 0.35 1.83
N HIS A 76 0.91 0.83 0.59
CA HIS A 76 0.96 -0.04 -0.59
C HIS A 76 2.19 -0.97 -0.53
N PHE A 77 3.37 -0.44 -0.20
CA PHE A 77 4.56 -1.27 -0.06
C PHE A 77 4.42 -2.26 1.09
N ASP A 78 3.96 -1.84 2.27
CA ASP A 78 3.73 -2.74 3.40
C ASP A 78 2.74 -3.87 3.08
N THR A 79 1.70 -3.56 2.31
CA THR A 79 0.65 -4.53 1.94
C THR A 79 1.12 -5.52 0.87
N PHE A 80 1.92 -5.05 -0.09
CA PHE A 80 2.28 -5.82 -1.30
C PHE A 80 3.77 -6.16 -1.40
N GLN A 81 4.56 -5.96 -0.34
CA GLN A 81 6.01 -6.16 -0.37
C GLN A 81 6.39 -7.56 -0.85
N GLU A 82 5.72 -8.60 -0.32
CA GLU A 82 6.02 -10.00 -0.66
C GLU A 82 5.77 -10.27 -2.14
N ASP A 83 4.60 -9.86 -2.67
CA ASP A 83 4.25 -10.00 -4.08
C ASP A 83 5.21 -9.24 -5.00
N ILE A 84 5.57 -8.00 -4.61
CA ILE A 84 6.53 -7.18 -5.36
C ILE A 84 7.90 -7.86 -5.40
N THR A 85 8.38 -8.40 -4.27
CA THR A 85 9.66 -9.12 -4.18
C THR A 85 9.66 -10.37 -5.05
N GLU A 86 8.62 -11.21 -4.95
CA GLU A 86 8.53 -12.44 -5.74
C GLU A 86 8.53 -12.14 -7.25
N LEU A 87 7.74 -11.15 -7.68
CA LEU A 87 7.71 -10.72 -9.08
C LEU A 87 9.04 -10.15 -9.54
N TYR A 88 9.73 -9.39 -8.67
CA TYR A 88 11.03 -8.81 -8.99
C TYR A 88 12.09 -9.90 -9.22
N GLU A 89 12.19 -10.87 -8.32
CA GLU A 89 13.13 -12.01 -8.42
C GLU A 89 12.85 -12.86 -9.66
N SER A 90 11.60 -13.24 -9.88
CA SER A 90 11.17 -14.00 -11.07
C SER A 90 11.56 -13.31 -12.38
N ASN A 91 11.43 -11.98 -12.46
CA ASN A 91 11.79 -11.23 -13.67
C ASN A 91 13.29 -11.02 -13.83
N LEU A 92 14.08 -11.03 -12.75
CA LEU A 92 15.55 -10.99 -12.83
C LEU A 92 16.12 -12.32 -13.33
N GLU A 93 15.63 -13.45 -12.81
CA GLU A 93 16.04 -14.78 -13.28
C GLU A 93 15.70 -15.00 -14.76
N ARG A 94 14.62 -14.38 -15.25
CA ARG A 94 14.24 -14.42 -16.67
C ARG A 94 15.11 -13.57 -17.60
N LYS A 95 15.93 -12.64 -17.08
CA LYS A 95 16.86 -11.81 -17.88
C LYS A 95 18.21 -12.49 -18.14
N VAL A 96 18.35 -13.78 -17.85
CA VAL A 96 19.60 -14.55 -18.02
C VAL A 96 19.78 -15.06 -19.47
N PHE A 97 19.02 -14.55 -20.45
CA PHE A 97 19.31 -14.72 -21.88
C PHE A 97 19.43 -13.35 -22.58
#